data_AF-A0A1N6CX62-F1
#
_entry.id   AF-A0A1N6CX62-F1
#
_cell.length_a   1.000
_cell.length_b   1.000
_cell.length_c   1.000
_cell.angle_alpha   90.00
_cell.angle_beta   90.00
_cell.angle_gamma   90.00
#
_symmetry.space_group_name_H-M   'P 1'
#
loop_
_entity.id
_entity.type
_entity.pdbx_description
1 polymer ?
#
loop_
_entity_poly.entity_id
_entity_poly.type
_entity_poly.pdbx_seq_one_letter_code
_entity_poly.pdbx_strand_id
1 'polypeptide(L)'
;MKAMKQQLGAGLVELMVAMAIGTVIALGAGQLFLSTFSTFSAVDELSRKQEVAVFLTQILAEELRKEDDVDRYALSCSIADAQCLCTISDTDKGNQPVINFYKDFEENHVISDAECSEDQEPLAIPEEGLDHHYKVKVPMMQGGESLIFHVTKRDIVTTTNPE
;
A
#
# COMPACT_ATOMS: atom_id res chain seq x y z
N MET A 1 -31.90 44.74 52.34
CA MET A 1 -30.45 45.06 52.40
C MET A 1 -29.79 44.40 51.19
N LYS A 2 -29.17 45.17 50.30
CA LYS A 2 -28.63 44.68 49.03
C LYS A 2 -27.15 44.33 49.24
N ALA A 3 -26.80 43.05 49.15
CA ALA A 3 -25.42 42.62 49.27
C ALA A 3 -24.60 43.22 48.11
N MET A 4 -23.67 44.11 48.45
CA MET A 4 -22.74 44.70 47.49
C MET A 4 -21.69 43.63 47.17
N LYS A 5 -21.80 43.00 45.99
CA LYS A 5 -20.77 42.09 45.48
C LYS A 5 -19.50 42.90 45.26
N GLN A 6 -18.47 42.66 46.07
CA GLN A 6 -17.13 43.20 45.83
C GLN A 6 -16.59 42.58 44.54
N GLN A 7 -16.36 43.41 43.53
CA GLN A 7 -15.68 43.02 42.30
C GLN A 7 -14.18 43.00 42.62
N LEU A 8 -13.65 41.84 43.03
CA LEU A 8 -12.20 41.64 43.12
C LEU A 8 -11.65 41.63 41.69
N GLY A 9 -10.91 42.69 41.32
CA GLY A 9 -10.21 42.75 40.03
C GLY A 9 -9.02 41.79 40.04
N ALA A 10 -8.82 41.08 38.94
CA ALA A 10 -7.68 40.17 38.79
C ALA A 10 -6.37 40.94 38.88
N GLY A 11 -5.45 40.45 39.72
CA GLY A 11 -4.11 41.00 39.81
C GLY A 11 -3.32 40.75 38.51
N LEU A 12 -2.33 41.61 38.24
CA LEU A 12 -1.48 41.50 37.04
C LEU A 12 -0.77 40.13 36.96
N VAL A 13 -0.40 39.58 38.13
CA VAL A 13 0.18 38.23 38.26
C VAL A 13 -0.85 37.12 37.96
N GLU A 14 -2.10 37.24 38.42
CA GLU A 14 -3.14 36.25 38.12
C GLU A 14 -3.45 36.20 36.62
N LEU A 15 -3.43 37.36 35.95
CA LEU A 15 -3.66 37.46 34.52
C LEU A 15 -2.52 36.80 33.72
N MET A 16 -1.27 37.00 34.14
CA MET A 16 -0.11 36.33 33.55
C MET A 16 -0.19 34.80 33.70
N VAL A 17 -0.58 34.32 34.89
CA VAL A 17 -0.73 32.88 35.16
C VAL A 17 -1.87 32.29 34.31
N ALA A 18 -3.02 32.96 34.25
CA ALA A 18 -4.15 32.51 33.44
C ALA A 18 -3.78 32.43 31.95
N MET A 19 -3.04 33.41 31.43
CA MET A 19 -2.59 33.44 30.05
C MET A 19 -1.56 32.34 29.78
N ALA A 20 -0.59 32.15 30.68
CA ALA A 20 0.42 31.09 30.57
C ALA A 20 -0.21 29.69 30.56
N ILE A 21 -1.15 29.42 31.47
CA ILE A 21 -1.87 28.14 31.51
C ILE A 21 -2.69 27.96 30.23
N GLY A 22 -3.38 29.00 29.77
CA GLY A 22 -4.13 28.97 28.51
C GLY A 22 -3.26 28.65 27.30
N THR A 23 -2.06 29.25 27.21
CA THR A 23 -1.12 28.99 26.12
C THR A 23 -0.56 27.58 26.15
N VAL A 24 -0.22 27.05 27.33
CA VAL A 24 0.28 25.67 27.48
C VAL A 24 -0.78 24.66 27.06
N ILE A 25 -2.04 24.86 27.48
CA ILE A 25 -3.15 23.98 27.11
C ILE A 25 -3.41 24.07 25.60
N ALA A 26 -3.43 25.27 25.01
CA ALA A 26 -3.65 25.47 23.59
C ALA A 26 -2.54 24.82 22.74
N LEU A 27 -1.27 24.95 23.14
CA LEU A 27 -0.14 24.31 22.47
C LEU A 27 -0.17 22.79 22.62
N GLY A 28 -0.51 22.27 23.81
CA GLY A 28 -0.64 20.83 24.06
C GLY A 28 -1.76 20.21 23.22
N ALA A 29 -2.94 20.83 23.18
CA ALA A 29 -4.06 20.39 22.36
C ALA A 29 -3.75 20.50 20.86
N GLY A 30 -3.07 21.56 20.42
CA GLY A 30 -2.65 21.75 19.03
C GLY A 30 -1.69 20.67 18.55
N GLN A 31 -0.72 20.27 19.37
CA GLN A 31 0.21 19.18 19.06
C GLN A 31 -0.51 17.83 18.91
N LEU A 32 -1.44 17.51 19.82
CA LEU A 32 -2.23 16.28 19.74
C LEU A 32 -3.11 16.26 18.49
N PHE A 33 -3.71 17.40 18.14
CA PHE A 33 -4.52 17.54 16.94
C PHE A 33 -3.68 17.33 15.66
N LEU A 34 -2.50 17.94 15.57
CA LEU A 34 -1.58 17.77 14.43
C LEU A 34 -1.06 16.33 14.32
N SER A 35 -0.70 15.69 15.44
CA SER A 35 -0.26 14.29 15.46
C SER A 35 -1.35 13.31 15.03
N THR A 36 -2.63 13.67 15.21
CA THR A 36 -3.75 12.83 14.77
C THR A 36 -3.88 12.87 13.24
N PHE A 37 -3.66 14.02 12.60
CA PHE A 37 -3.64 14.12 11.13
C PHE A 37 -2.51 13.33 10.48
N SER A 38 -1.30 13.37 11.05
CA SER A 38 -0.17 12.59 10.51
C SER A 38 -0.41 11.08 10.61
N THR A 39 -1.09 10.63 11.67
CA THR A 39 -1.44 9.22 11.86
C THR A 39 -2.48 8.74 10.84
N PHE A 40 -3.45 9.59 10.47
CA PHE A 40 -4.46 9.20 9.48
C PHE A 40 -3.90 9.02 8.08
N SER A 41 -2.98 9.87 7.63
CA SER A 41 -2.33 9.72 6.32
C SER A 41 -1.51 8.43 6.24
N ALA A 42 -0.81 8.07 7.32
CA ALA A 42 -0.03 6.83 7.37
C ALA A 42 -0.89 5.56 7.31
N VAL A 43 -2.10 5.60 7.89
CA VAL A 43 -3.03 4.46 7.86
C VAL A 43 -3.68 4.28 6.48
N ASP A 44 -4.01 5.36 5.76
CA ASP A 44 -4.62 5.27 4.42
C ASP A 44 -3.67 4.62 3.41
N GLU A 45 -2.39 5.01 3.42
CA GLU A 45 -1.39 4.42 2.54
C GLU A 45 -1.14 2.94 2.85
N LEU A 46 -1.07 2.58 4.14
CA LEU A 46 -0.95 1.19 4.56
C LEU A 46 -2.18 0.37 4.14
N SER A 47 -3.38 0.92 4.28
CA SER A 47 -4.63 0.27 3.89
C SER A 47 -4.65 -0.06 2.39
N ARG A 48 -4.23 0.89 1.54
CA ARG A 48 -4.17 0.68 0.08
C ARG A 48 -3.17 -0.40 -0.32
N LYS A 49 -2.02 -0.49 0.36
CA LYS A 49 -1.03 -1.57 0.15
C LYS A 49 -1.59 -2.94 0.58
N GLN A 50 -2.36 -2.99 1.67
CA GLN A 50 -3.00 -4.24 2.12
C GLN A 50 -4.07 -4.73 1.15
N GLU A 51 -4.85 -3.84 0.55
CA GLU A 51 -5.86 -4.19 -0.45
C GLU A 51 -5.21 -4.85 -1.68
N VAL A 52 -4.13 -4.26 -2.20
CA VAL A 52 -3.39 -4.79 -3.35
C VAL A 52 -2.79 -6.17 -3.03
N ALA A 53 -2.13 -6.32 -1.88
CA ALA A 53 -1.52 -7.59 -1.48
C ALA A 53 -2.56 -8.71 -1.30
N VAL A 54 -3.71 -8.40 -0.70
CA VAL A 54 -4.82 -9.35 -0.54
C VAL A 54 -5.39 -9.75 -1.90
N PHE A 55 -5.62 -8.80 -2.79
CA PHE A 55 -6.11 -9.08 -4.14
C PHE A 55 -5.17 -10.03 -4.91
N LEU A 56 -3.86 -9.76 -4.88
CA LEU A 56 -2.88 -10.56 -5.60
C LEU A 56 -2.75 -11.98 -5.05
N THR A 57 -2.81 -12.13 -3.73
CA THR A 57 -2.65 -13.45 -3.10
C THR A 57 -3.93 -14.29 -3.17
N GLN A 58 -5.10 -13.68 -3.21
CA GLN A 58 -6.37 -14.40 -3.25
C GLN A 58 -6.86 -14.64 -4.67
N ILE A 59 -6.92 -13.60 -5.48
CA ILE A 59 -7.53 -13.67 -6.81
C ILE A 59 -6.51 -14.13 -7.84
N LEU A 60 -5.38 -13.41 -7.94
CA LEU A 60 -4.38 -13.70 -8.96
C LEU A 60 -3.72 -15.06 -8.74
N ALA A 61 -3.35 -15.40 -7.49
CA ALA A 61 -2.77 -16.71 -7.21
C ALA A 61 -3.76 -17.87 -7.38
N GLU A 62 -5.08 -17.64 -7.28
CA GLU A 62 -6.09 -18.67 -7.57
C GLU A 62 -6.27 -18.88 -9.08
N GLU A 63 -6.31 -17.80 -9.86
CA GLU A 63 -6.40 -17.87 -11.32
C GLU A 63 -5.15 -18.52 -11.92
N LEU A 64 -3.95 -18.12 -11.49
CA LEU A 64 -2.67 -18.72 -11.92
C LEU A 64 -2.54 -20.22 -11.57
N ARG A 65 -3.34 -20.74 -10.64
CA ARG A 65 -3.35 -22.18 -10.30
C ARG A 65 -4.16 -23.03 -11.27
N LYS A 66 -5.04 -22.41 -12.08
CA LYS A 66 -5.85 -23.12 -13.07
C LYS A 66 -4.97 -23.51 -14.26
N GLU A 67 -5.31 -24.64 -14.88
CA GLU A 67 -4.39 -25.47 -15.68
C GLU A 67 -3.84 -24.82 -16.97
N ASP A 68 -4.19 -23.58 -17.30
CA ASP A 68 -3.86 -22.94 -18.59
C ASP A 68 -3.49 -21.44 -18.51
N ASP A 69 -3.41 -20.84 -17.32
CA ASP A 69 -3.50 -19.37 -17.16
C ASP A 69 -2.22 -18.67 -16.68
N VAL A 70 -1.08 -19.37 -16.65
CA VAL A 70 0.17 -18.84 -16.10
C VAL A 70 0.78 -17.71 -16.94
N ASP A 71 0.49 -17.70 -18.23
CA ASP A 71 1.01 -16.69 -19.18
C ASP A 71 0.03 -15.53 -19.43
N ARG A 72 -1.16 -15.57 -18.80
CA ARG A 72 -2.26 -14.62 -19.04
C ARG A 72 -2.05 -13.23 -18.46
N TYR A 73 -1.15 -13.09 -17.49
CA TYR A 73 -0.98 -11.83 -16.80
C TYR A 73 0.37 -11.20 -17.16
N ALA A 74 0.36 -9.90 -17.40
CA ALA A 74 1.55 -9.09 -17.61
C ALA A 74 1.60 -7.96 -16.58
N LEU A 75 2.80 -7.57 -16.17
CA LEU A 75 3.06 -6.38 -15.38
C LEU A 75 3.68 -5.34 -16.29
N SER A 76 3.18 -4.11 -16.22
CA SER A 76 3.85 -2.96 -16.83
C SER A 76 3.92 -1.81 -15.84
N CYS A 77 5.09 -1.18 -15.76
CA CYS A 77 5.34 -0.07 -14.85
C CYS A 77 5.85 1.15 -15.61
N SER A 78 5.24 2.29 -15.34
CA SER A 78 5.56 3.56 -16.02
C SER A 78 5.45 4.73 -15.05
N ILE A 79 6.18 5.81 -15.34
CA ILE A 79 6.07 7.03 -14.54
C ILE A 79 4.81 7.79 -14.94
N ALA A 80 3.91 7.97 -13.97
CA ALA A 80 2.73 8.81 -14.07
C ALA A 80 2.70 9.78 -12.88
N ASP A 81 2.56 11.07 -13.15
CA ASP A 81 2.44 12.11 -12.11
C ASP A 81 3.59 12.11 -11.08
N ALA A 82 4.83 11.89 -11.54
CA ALA A 82 6.03 11.77 -10.69
C ALA A 82 6.00 10.61 -9.67
N GLN A 83 5.15 9.61 -9.91
CA GLN A 83 5.10 8.34 -9.18
C GLN A 83 5.27 7.19 -10.17
N CYS A 84 5.80 6.07 -9.72
CA CYS A 84 5.86 4.88 -10.57
C CYS A 84 4.56 4.08 -10.43
N LEU A 85 3.75 4.11 -11.47
CA LEU A 85 2.49 3.39 -11.56
C LEU A 85 2.73 2.05 -12.25
N CYS A 86 2.45 0.97 -11.52
CA CYS A 86 2.48 -0.38 -12.01
C CYS A 86 1.06 -0.90 -12.22
N THR A 87 0.82 -1.55 -13.35
CA THR A 87 -0.45 -2.13 -13.76
C THR A 87 -0.24 -3.59 -14.08
N ILE A 88 -1.06 -4.45 -13.49
CA ILE A 88 -1.17 -5.84 -13.94
C ILE A 88 -2.35 -5.92 -14.91
N SER A 89 -2.09 -6.42 -16.11
CA SER A 89 -3.07 -6.57 -17.18
C SER A 89 -3.29 -8.04 -17.52
N ASP A 90 -4.49 -8.32 -18.01
CA ASP A 90 -4.92 -9.61 -18.55
C ASP A 90 -4.71 -9.59 -20.07
N THR A 91 -3.72 -10.34 -20.55
CA THR A 91 -3.29 -10.40 -21.95
C THR A 91 -4.32 -11.12 -22.82
N ASP A 92 -5.00 -12.14 -22.29
CA ASP A 92 -6.07 -12.86 -22.98
C ASP A 92 -7.34 -12.04 -23.20
N LYS A 93 -7.55 -11.00 -22.36
CA LYS A 93 -8.64 -10.03 -22.51
C LYS A 93 -8.21 -8.74 -23.20
N GLY A 94 -7.18 -8.79 -24.03
CA GLY A 94 -6.72 -7.64 -24.82
C GLY A 94 -6.05 -6.57 -23.97
N ASN A 95 -5.20 -6.99 -23.03
CA ASN A 95 -4.48 -6.14 -22.07
C ASN A 95 -5.40 -5.33 -21.16
N GLN A 96 -6.49 -5.93 -20.69
CA GLN A 96 -7.42 -5.26 -19.77
C GLN A 96 -6.73 -5.06 -18.40
N PRO A 97 -6.71 -3.85 -17.82
CA PRO A 97 -6.12 -3.62 -16.51
C PRO A 97 -6.93 -4.33 -15.43
N VAL A 98 -6.25 -5.13 -14.62
CA VAL A 98 -6.82 -5.89 -13.51
C VAL A 98 -6.64 -5.12 -12.20
N ILE A 99 -5.43 -4.62 -11.95
CA ILE A 99 -5.10 -3.86 -10.75
C ILE A 99 -3.96 -2.88 -11.02
N ASN A 100 -4.04 -1.74 -10.34
CA ASN A 100 -3.02 -0.69 -10.37
C ASN A 100 -2.46 -0.50 -8.96
N PHE A 101 -1.16 -0.28 -8.86
CA PHE A 101 -0.50 0.06 -7.60
C PHE A 101 0.73 0.93 -7.87
N TYR A 102 1.18 1.63 -6.83
CA TYR A 102 2.36 2.46 -6.93
C TYR A 102 3.56 1.75 -6.31
N LYS A 103 4.70 1.79 -7.00
CA LYS A 103 5.97 1.36 -6.43
C LYS A 103 6.44 2.42 -5.45
N ASP A 104 6.74 1.98 -4.23
CA ASP A 104 7.17 2.85 -3.14
C ASP A 104 8.65 3.20 -3.31
N PHE A 105 9.03 4.45 -3.08
CA PHE A 105 10.43 4.90 -3.08
C PHE A 105 10.67 5.74 -1.83
N GLU A 106 11.91 5.83 -1.39
CA GLU A 106 12.25 6.67 -0.24
C GLU A 106 11.89 8.14 -0.49
N GLU A 107 11.53 8.86 0.58
CA GLU A 107 11.23 10.30 0.49
C GLU A 107 12.39 11.06 -0.14
N ASN A 108 12.10 11.90 -1.15
CA ASN A 108 13.06 12.65 -1.99
C ASN A 108 13.90 11.81 -2.96
N HIS A 109 13.56 10.54 -3.22
CA HIS A 109 14.17 9.79 -4.31
C HIS A 109 13.74 10.35 -5.66
N VAL A 110 14.71 10.61 -6.55
CA VAL A 110 14.42 11.03 -7.92
C VAL A 110 14.18 9.78 -8.75
N ILE A 111 12.91 9.48 -9.01
CA ILE A 111 12.51 8.30 -9.79
C ILE A 111 13.00 8.46 -11.23
N SER A 112 13.85 7.54 -11.68
CA SER A 112 14.22 7.42 -13.09
C SER A 112 13.35 6.40 -13.82
N ASP A 113 13.17 6.58 -15.14
CA ASP A 113 12.44 5.61 -15.97
C ASP A 113 13.05 4.21 -15.87
N ALA A 114 14.38 4.10 -15.74
CA ALA A 114 15.07 2.83 -15.61
C ALA A 114 14.76 2.09 -14.29
N GLU A 115 14.49 2.81 -13.20
CA GLU A 115 14.12 2.20 -11.91
C GLU A 115 12.63 1.86 -11.81
N CYS A 116 11.81 2.60 -12.56
CA CYS A 116 10.38 2.36 -12.63
C CYS A 116 9.99 1.28 -13.65
N SER A 117 10.67 1.22 -14.80
CA SER A 117 10.30 0.31 -15.90
C SER A 117 10.65 -1.13 -15.54
N GLU A 118 9.68 -1.84 -15.00
CA GLU A 118 9.74 -3.26 -14.60
C GLU A 118 8.66 -4.06 -15.34
N ASP A 119 8.67 -3.90 -16.67
CA ASP A 119 7.74 -4.64 -17.53
C ASP A 119 8.09 -6.13 -17.52
N GLN A 120 7.08 -6.97 -17.27
CA GLN A 120 7.24 -8.41 -17.16
C GLN A 120 6.06 -9.13 -17.82
N GLU A 121 6.36 -9.92 -18.85
CA GLU A 121 5.39 -10.75 -19.55
C GLU A 121 6.07 -12.10 -19.90
N PRO A 122 5.65 -13.24 -19.32
CA PRO A 122 4.54 -13.41 -18.38
C PRO A 122 4.92 -13.01 -16.93
N LEU A 123 3.90 -12.62 -16.16
CA LEU A 123 4.04 -12.26 -14.74
C LEU A 123 4.49 -13.44 -13.86
N ALA A 124 4.06 -14.67 -14.20
CA ALA A 124 4.48 -15.88 -13.49
C ALA A 124 5.69 -16.52 -14.20
N ILE A 125 6.82 -16.61 -13.50
CA ILE A 125 8.06 -17.18 -14.04
C ILE A 125 8.23 -18.60 -13.50
N PRO A 126 8.49 -19.63 -14.32
CA PRO A 126 8.75 -20.99 -13.85
C PRO A 126 9.99 -21.04 -12.93
N GLU A 127 9.92 -21.84 -11.87
CA GLU A 127 11.01 -22.01 -10.91
C GLU A 127 11.96 -23.14 -11.34
N GLU A 128 13.26 -22.86 -11.42
CA GLU A 128 14.24 -23.84 -11.88
C GLU A 128 14.27 -25.09 -11.00
N GLY A 129 14.09 -26.26 -11.61
CA GLY A 129 14.18 -27.56 -10.92
C GLY A 129 12.92 -28.01 -10.18
N LEU A 130 11.83 -27.22 -10.23
CA LEU A 130 10.53 -27.58 -9.65
C LEU A 130 9.45 -27.51 -10.73
N ASP A 131 9.05 -28.67 -11.23
CA ASP A 131 8.01 -28.76 -12.26
C ASP A 131 6.67 -28.26 -11.70
N HIS A 132 5.90 -27.50 -12.49
CA HIS A 132 4.63 -26.88 -12.09
C HIS A 132 4.72 -25.82 -10.97
N HIS A 133 5.91 -25.36 -10.60
CA HIS A 133 6.10 -24.24 -9.66
C HIS A 133 6.45 -22.96 -10.39
N TYR A 134 5.77 -21.88 -10.01
CA TYR A 134 5.93 -20.55 -10.59
C TYR A 134 6.15 -19.53 -9.49
N LYS A 135 6.94 -18.51 -9.80
CA LYS A 135 7.25 -17.38 -8.95
C LYS A 135 6.64 -16.13 -9.55
N VAL A 136 5.88 -15.40 -8.75
CA VAL A 136 5.34 -14.09 -9.10
C VAL A 136 6.07 -13.04 -8.26
N LYS A 137 6.57 -11.98 -8.91
CA LYS A 137 7.27 -10.87 -8.27
C LYS A 137 6.52 -9.59 -8.57
N VAL A 138 6.19 -8.82 -7.53
CA VAL A 138 5.43 -7.58 -7.69
C VAL A 138 6.06 -6.46 -6.83
N PRO A 139 6.58 -5.37 -7.43
CA PRO A 139 7.37 -4.34 -6.76
C PRO A 139 6.49 -3.32 -6.00
N MET A 140 5.87 -3.74 -4.89
CA MET A 140 4.94 -2.90 -4.11
C MET A 140 5.40 -2.62 -2.67
N MET A 141 6.50 -3.22 -2.22
CA MET A 141 6.98 -3.07 -0.85
C MET A 141 7.81 -1.79 -0.70
N GLN A 142 8.09 -1.40 0.54
CA GLN A 142 8.88 -0.20 0.84
C GLN A 142 10.24 -0.22 0.12
N GLY A 143 10.68 0.95 -0.36
CA GLY A 143 11.95 1.08 -1.07
C GLY A 143 12.01 0.36 -2.41
N GLY A 144 10.85 0.00 -2.98
CA GLY A 144 10.76 -0.67 -4.27
C GLY A 144 11.00 -2.17 -4.22
N GLU A 145 11.05 -2.76 -3.02
CA GLU A 145 11.18 -4.20 -2.85
C GLU A 145 9.99 -4.96 -3.46
N SER A 146 10.24 -6.18 -3.94
CA SER A 146 9.19 -7.04 -4.50
C SER A 146 8.53 -7.91 -3.45
N LEU A 147 7.20 -7.89 -3.42
CA LEU A 147 6.42 -8.99 -2.87
C LEU A 147 6.61 -10.22 -3.78
N ILE A 148 7.07 -11.31 -3.19
CA ILE A 148 7.31 -12.56 -3.90
C ILE A 148 6.38 -13.62 -3.34
N PHE A 149 5.63 -14.28 -4.21
CA PHE A 149 4.85 -15.45 -3.83
C PHE A 149 5.02 -16.58 -4.86
N HIS A 150 4.84 -17.80 -4.36
CA HIS A 150 5.01 -19.02 -5.14
C HIS A 150 3.65 -19.65 -5.40
N VAL A 151 3.43 -20.01 -6.66
CA VAL A 151 2.20 -20.62 -7.15
C VAL A 151 2.54 -22.00 -7.68
N THR A 152 1.80 -23.01 -7.23
CA THR A 152 1.93 -24.37 -7.76
C THR A 152 0.72 -24.65 -8.63
N LYS A 153 0.94 -24.88 -9.91
CA LYS A 153 -0.11 -25.32 -10.85
C LYS A 153 -0.64 -26.68 -10.38
N ARG A 154 -1.96 -26.79 -10.26
CA ARG A 154 -2.59 -28.08 -10.01
C ARG A 154 -2.81 -28.76 -11.34
N ASP A 155 -1.97 -29.72 -11.67
CA ASP A 155 -2.36 -30.74 -12.63
C ASP A 155 -3.51 -31.53 -12.00
N ILE A 156 -4.63 -31.62 -12.70
CA ILE A 156 -5.69 -32.53 -12.30
C ILE A 156 -5.05 -33.91 -12.39
N VAL A 157 -4.76 -34.52 -11.24
CA VAL A 157 -4.41 -35.93 -11.15
C VAL A 157 -5.58 -36.68 -11.77
N THR A 158 -5.50 -36.96 -13.06
CA THR A 158 -6.36 -37.92 -13.72
C THR A 158 -6.00 -39.24 -13.08
N THR A 159 -6.80 -39.62 -12.08
CA THR A 159 -6.80 -40.97 -11.56
C THR A 159 -7.22 -41.87 -12.71
N THR A 160 -6.26 -42.31 -13.51
CA THR A 160 -6.43 -43.48 -14.38
C THR A 160 -6.58 -44.67 -13.43
N ASN A 161 -7.83 -44.97 -13.11
CA ASN A 161 -8.21 -46.23 -12.49
C ASN A 161 -7.77 -47.35 -13.45
N PRO A 162 -6.82 -48.23 -13.08
CA PRO A 162 -6.56 -49.41 -13.89
C PRO A 162 -7.74 -50.36 -13.71
N GLU A 163 -8.42 -50.68 -14.83
CA GLU A 163 -9.34 -51.83 -14.92
C GLU A 163 -8.62 -53.16 -14.65
#